data_AF-A0A2R7L3Q0-F1
#
_entry.id   AF-A0A2R7L3Q0-F1
#
_cell.length_a   1.000
_cell.length_b   1.000
_cell.length_c   1.000
_cell.angle_alpha   90.00
_cell.angle_beta   90.00
_cell.angle_gamma   90.00
#
_symmetry.space_group_name_H-M   'P 1'
#
loop_
_entity.id
_entity.type
_entity.pdbx_description
1 polymer ?
#
loop_
_entity_poly.entity_id
_entity_poly.type
_entity_poly.pdbx_seq_one_letter_code
_entity_poly.pdbx_strand_id
1 'polypeptide(L)' 'MKFENLKASVQEIIDLIAAKNDREANNKLLEVNETLDEMLDHAEEDEDLREISRYQVLLNQLHVKINGEEQVDGE' A
#
# COMPACT_ATOMS: atom_id res chain seq x y z
N MET A 1 -15.84 -0.05 -8.36
CA MET A 1 -16.12 1.37 -7.98
C MET A 1 -15.50 1.75 -6.64
N LYS A 2 -15.84 1.12 -5.50
CA LYS A 2 -15.33 1.53 -4.16
C LYS A 2 -13.80 1.54 -4.03
N PHE A 3 -13.12 0.58 -4.67
CA PHE A 3 -11.67 0.42 -4.60
C PHE A 3 -10.92 0.81 -5.89
N GLU A 4 -11.59 1.42 -6.88
CA GLU A 4 -10.94 1.77 -8.15
C GLU A 4 -9.81 2.78 -7.96
N ASN A 5 -10.01 3.77 -7.09
CA ASN A 5 -8.99 4.75 -6.77
C ASN A 5 -7.79 4.10 -6.10
N LEU A 6 -8.04 3.14 -5.19
CA LEU A 6 -6.98 2.37 -4.52
C LEU A 6 -6.19 1.53 -5.52
N LYS A 7 -6.89 0.86 -6.44
CA LYS A 7 -6.26 0.11 -7.53
C LYS A 7 -5.40 1.01 -8.42
N ALA A 8 -5.89 2.20 -8.77
CA ALA A 8 -5.15 3.18 -9.57
C ALA A 8 -3.89 3.67 -8.84
N SER A 9 -4.02 4.05 -7.56
CA SER A 9 -2.87 4.50 -6.77
C SER A 9 -1.83 3.40 -6.55
N VAL A 10 -2.26 2.15 -6.36
CA VAL A 10 -1.34 1.00 -6.28
C VAL A 10 -0.61 0.78 -7.60
N GLN A 11 -1.30 0.90 -8.74
CA GLN A 11 -0.64 0.79 -10.04
C GLN A 11 0.39 1.91 -10.23
N GLU A 12 0.07 3.13 -9.80
CA GLU A 12 1.01 4.26 -9.84
C GLU A 12 2.26 3.99 -8.99
N ILE A 13 2.13 3.39 -7.79
CA ILE A 13 3.28 2.96 -6.99
C ILE A 13 4.13 1.94 -7.76
N ILE A 14 3.50 0.95 -8.40
CA ILE A 14 4.21 -0.06 -9.20
C ILE A 14 4.96 0.59 -10.38
N ASP A 15 4.35 1.55 -11.05
CA ASP A 15 4.93 2.27 -12.18
C ASP A 15 6.13 3.13 -11.72
N LEU A 16 6.03 3.78 -10.56
CA LEU A 16 7.13 4.55 -9.95
C LEU A 16 8.30 3.65 -9.57
N ILE A 17 8.04 2.46 -9.00
CA ILE A 17 9.07 1.45 -8.73
C ILE A 17 9.73 0.99 -10.04
N ALA A 18 8.94 0.73 -11.09
CA ALA A 18 9.47 0.34 -12.40
C ALA A 18 10.34 1.44 -13.02
N ALA A 19 10.00 2.71 -12.79
CA ALA A 19 10.78 3.87 -13.17
C ALA A 19 11.99 4.15 -12.27
N LYS A 20 12.22 3.34 -11.22
CA LYS A 20 13.26 3.54 -10.19
C LYS A 20 13.13 4.87 -9.45
N ASN A 21 11.90 5.36 -9.31
CA ASN A 21 11.58 6.59 -8.58
C ASN A 21 11.11 6.25 -7.16
N ASP A 22 12.02 5.65 -6.38
CA ASP A 22 11.74 5.08 -5.06
C ASP A 22 11.25 6.11 -4.05
N ARG A 23 11.72 7.36 -4.17
CA ARG A 23 11.26 8.47 -3.31
C ARG A 23 9.78 8.77 -3.52
N GLU A 24 9.36 8.92 -4.78
CA GLU A 24 7.96 9.23 -5.08
C GLU A 24 7.07 8.02 -4.82
N ALA A 25 7.57 6.80 -5.09
CA ALA A 25 6.88 5.56 -4.72
C ALA A 25 6.62 5.49 -3.21
N ASN A 26 7.61 5.82 -2.36
CA ASN A 26 7.44 5.86 -0.91
C ASN A 26 6.45 6.92 -0.45
N ASN A 27 6.48 8.12 -1.03
CA ASN A 27 5.50 9.17 -0.71
C ASN A 27 4.08 8.71 -1.03
N LYS A 28 3.88 8.13 -2.22
CA LYS A 28 2.58 7.62 -2.65
C LYS A 28 2.13 6.45 -1.78
N LEU A 29 3.04 5.58 -1.37
CA LEU A 29 2.74 4.47 -0.47
C LEU A 29 2.22 4.97 0.88
N LEU A 30 2.80 6.03 1.43
CA LEU A 30 2.31 6.68 2.66
C LEU A 30 0.87 7.22 2.47
N GLU A 31 0.62 7.95 1.38
CA GLU A 31 -0.72 8.49 1.07
C GLU A 31 -1.78 7.39 0.95
N VAL A 32 -1.45 6.26 0.31
CA VAL A 32 -2.39 5.14 0.16
C VAL A 32 -2.60 4.40 1.48
N ASN A 33 -1.60 4.31 2.33
CA ASN A 33 -1.77 3.76 3.68
C ASN A 33 -2.74 4.61 4.52
N GLU A 34 -2.59 5.93 4.52
CA GLU A 34 -3.53 6.84 5.21
C GLU A 34 -4.97 6.65 4.70
N THR A 35 -5.13 6.50 3.37
CA THR A 35 -6.43 6.21 2.76
C THR A 35 -7.01 4.87 3.22
N LEU A 36 -6.17 3.82 3.34
CA LEU A 36 -6.62 2.51 3.82
C LEU A 36 -7.02 2.54 5.29
N ASP A 37 -6.31 3.30 6.11
CA ASP A 37 -6.64 3.46 7.53
C ASP A 37 -8.01 4.15 7.70
N GLU A 38 -8.27 5.23 6.94
CA GLU A 38 -9.59 5.86 6.91
C GLU A 38 -10.68 4.91 6.43
N MET A 39 -10.41 4.10 5.40
CA MET A 39 -11.38 3.12 4.91
C MET A 39 -11.64 2.01 5.94
N LEU A 40 -10.62 1.63 6.71
CA LEU A 40 -10.74 0.61 7.76
C LEU A 40 -11.60 1.13 8.91
N ASP A 41 -11.40 2.38 9.33
CA ASP A 41 -12.21 3.03 10.37
C ASP A 41 -13.70 3.13 10.01
N HIS A 42 -14.01 3.13 8.72
CA HIS A 42 -15.37 3.21 8.19
C HIS A 42 -15.91 1.90 7.59
N ALA A 43 -15.17 0.80 7.68
CA ALA A 43 -15.59 -0.48 7.12
C ALA A 43 -16.61 -1.19 8.04
N GLU A 44 -17.84 -1.34 7.56
CA GLU A 44 -18.91 -2.02 8.29
C GLU A 44 -19.17 -3.45 7.78
N GLU A 45 -18.79 -3.75 6.53
CA GLU A 45 -19.03 -5.05 5.89
C GLU A 45 -17.78 -5.93 5.87
N ASP A 46 -17.94 -7.24 6.13
CA ASP A 46 -16.87 -8.24 6.06
C ASP A 46 -16.17 -8.31 4.69
N GLU A 47 -16.88 -7.95 3.62
CA GLU A 47 -16.30 -7.86 2.28
C GLU A 47 -15.31 -6.71 2.15
N ASP A 48 -15.65 -5.55 2.71
CA ASP A 48 -14.77 -4.38 2.74
C ASP A 48 -13.52 -4.65 3.56
N LEU A 49 -13.68 -5.20 4.77
CA LEU A 49 -12.56 -5.57 5.64
C LEU A 49 -11.61 -6.52 4.93
N ARG A 50 -12.14 -7.55 4.25
CA ARG A 50 -11.33 -8.50 3.49
C ARG A 50 -10.59 -7.85 2.33
N GLU A 51 -11.20 -6.90 1.62
CA GLU A 51 -10.52 -6.18 0.52
C GLU A 51 -9.45 -5.23 1.05
N ILE A 52 -9.74 -4.45 2.10
CA ILE A 52 -8.78 -3.55 2.76
C ILE A 52 -7.55 -4.34 3.22
N SER A 53 -7.73 -5.48 3.88
CA SER A 53 -6.61 -6.33 4.29
C SER A 53 -5.76 -6.85 3.13
N ARG A 54 -6.35 -7.13 1.96
CA ARG A 54 -5.58 -7.52 0.76
C ARG A 54 -4.67 -6.38 0.31
N TYR A 55 -5.19 -5.15 0.30
CA TYR A 55 -4.40 -3.98 -0.06
C TYR A 55 -3.30 -3.68 0.96
N GLN A 56 -3.56 -3.82 2.26
CA GLN A 56 -2.52 -3.66 3.29
C GLN A 56 -1.34 -4.62 3.08
N VAL A 57 -1.62 -5.90 2.80
CA VAL A 57 -0.58 -6.90 2.49
C VAL A 57 0.21 -6.51 1.24
N LEU A 58 -0.49 -6.04 0.19
CA LEU A 58 0.16 -5.62 -1.05
C LEU A 58 1.06 -4.39 -0.84
N LEU A 59 0.59 -3.37 -0.12
CA LEU A 59 1.41 -2.19 0.18
C LEU A 59 2.64 -2.56 1.01
N ASN A 60 2.52 -3.49 1.97
CA ASN A 60 3.68 -3.99 2.71
C ASN A 60 4.71 -4.67 1.78
N GLN A 61 4.25 -5.47 0.82
CA GLN A 61 5.14 -6.09 -0.19
C GLN A 61 5.83 -5.04 -1.06
N LEU A 62 5.11 -3.97 -1.45
CA LEU A 62 5.69 -2.87 -2.22
C LEU A 62 6.71 -2.10 -1.39
N HIS A 63 6.43 -1.86 -0.10
CA HIS A 63 7.37 -1.22 0.82
C HIS A 63 8.68 -2.01 0.95
N VAL A 64 8.60 -3.32 1.20
CA VAL A 64 9.77 -4.21 1.25
C VAL A 64 10.54 -4.20 -0.08
N LYS A 65 9.83 -4.12 -1.21
CA LYS A 65 10.48 -4.05 -2.52
C LYS A 65 11.24 -2.75 -2.75
N ILE A 66 10.75 -1.62 -2.21
CA ILE A 66 11.40 -0.31 -2.31
C ILE A 66 12.58 -0.21 -1.34
N ASN A 67 12.37 -0.59 -0.09
CA ASN A 67 13.30 -0.28 1.01
C ASN A 67 14.18 -1.49 1.43
N GLY A 68 13.91 -2.68 0.88
CA GLY A 68 14.49 -3.95 1.34
C GLY A 68 13.72 -4.54 2.53
N GLU A 69 14.01 -5.79 2.86
CA GLU A 69 13.63 -6.33 4.17
C GLU A 69 14.46 -5.58 5.22
N GLU A 70 13.83 -4.98 6.24
CA GLU A 70 14.58 -4.59 7.43
C GLU A 70 15.30 -5.84 7.93
N GLN A 71 16.64 -5.87 7.81
CA GLN A 71 17.44 -6.77 8.61
C GLN A 71 17.19 -6.35 10.05
N VAL A 72 16.31 -7.07 10.74
CA VAL A 72 16.37 -7.17 12.19
C VAL A 72 17.72 -7.81 12.49
N ASP A 73 18.76 -7.00 12.62
CA ASP A 73 20.02 -7.41 13.22
C ASP A 73 19.64 -7.92 14.61
N GLY A 74 19.61 -9.25 14.73
CA GLY A 74 19.31 -9.93 15.98
C GLY A 74 20.34 -9.53 17.01
N GLU A 75 19.89 -8.89 18.09
CA GLU A 75 20.65 -8.74 19.33
C GLU A 75 20.97 -10.11 19.97
#